data_AF-A0A317HDN1-F1
#
_entry.id   AF-A0A317HDN1-F1
#
_cell.length_a   1.000
_cell.length_b   1.000
_cell.length_c   1.000
_cell.angle_alpha   90.00
_cell.angle_beta   90.00
_cell.angle_gamma   90.00
#
_symmetry.space_group_name_H-M   'P 1'
#
loop_
_entity.id
_entity.type
_entity.pdbx_description
1 polymer ?
#
loop_
_entity_poly.entity_id
_entity_poly.type
_entity_poly.pdbx_seq_one_letter_code
_entity_poly.pdbx_strand_id
1 'polypeptide(L)'
;MDLNGKRTLVVGLGKSGVASALFMKAHGARVTVSDTKSGDELRNEIPVLLDHGITVETGGHGERTFRGQDLIVVSPGVPVDAPPLVQARALGGSVIGEIELAAQFLPGPIVAITGSNGKTTTTTLTGEIMPAAGLSTLVGGNIGTPAISLAERATPDTVIVLEISSFQLETIQTFRPRIAVVLNVTPDHLDRHRTFQIYTDAKARIFENQQGSDFAVLNADDPTCVALGSRTNAQVFWFSRHKEVEQGAWVDDGNIVFRDETGQREILQVSEIPLKGVHNLENVLAAVCAGALMGCIPEKIRKAVHQFKAVEHRLEFIATVNGVDYYNDSKATNVDATIKALESFPANIHLILGGKDKGSDYTVLNDLIRQRVKRIYTIGAAAAKIESQVKGAEMVHAETLENALRKAHATARSGDIVLLAPACASFDQFKSYEHRGKRFKEIVASLGAPKE
;
A
#
# COMPACT_ATOMS: atom_id res chain seq x y z
N MET A 1 -11.28 20.90 -13.75
CA MET A 1 -12.73 20.64 -13.50
C MET A 1 -13.32 21.82 -12.74
N ASP A 2 -14.51 22.32 -13.10
CA ASP A 2 -15.24 23.33 -12.28
C ASP A 2 -16.23 22.65 -11.34
N LEU A 3 -16.22 23.05 -10.06
CA LEU A 3 -17.06 22.51 -8.98
C LEU A 3 -18.10 23.53 -8.46
N ASN A 4 -17.98 24.80 -8.85
CA ASN A 4 -18.80 25.86 -8.28
C ASN A 4 -20.29 25.63 -8.60
N GLY A 5 -21.13 25.63 -7.56
CA GLY A 5 -22.57 25.43 -7.68
C GLY A 5 -23.02 23.99 -8.00
N LYS A 6 -22.10 23.07 -8.28
CA LYS A 6 -22.45 21.66 -8.58
C LYS A 6 -23.00 20.95 -7.35
N ARG A 7 -23.99 20.09 -7.55
CA ARG A 7 -24.48 19.13 -6.57
C ARG A 7 -23.56 17.92 -6.59
N THR A 8 -22.92 17.66 -5.45
CA THR A 8 -21.94 16.59 -5.34
C THR A 8 -22.31 15.66 -4.21
N LEU A 9 -22.12 14.36 -4.43
CA LEU A 9 -22.30 13.32 -3.42
C LEU A 9 -20.98 12.64 -3.14
N VAL A 10 -20.60 12.54 -1.88
CA VAL A 10 -19.52 11.66 -1.42
C VAL A 10 -20.12 10.40 -0.83
N VAL A 11 -19.67 9.23 -1.31
CA VAL A 11 -20.15 7.93 -0.84
C VAL A 11 -19.05 7.25 -0.03
N GLY A 12 -19.32 7.00 1.25
CA GLY A 12 -18.40 6.43 2.22
C GLY A 12 -17.50 7.49 2.88
N LEU A 13 -17.58 7.55 4.20
CA LEU A 13 -16.75 8.33 5.09
C LEU A 13 -15.53 7.50 5.56
N GLY A 14 -14.38 8.04 5.20
CA GLY A 14 -13.04 7.66 5.61
C GLY A 14 -12.14 8.86 5.35
N LYS A 15 -10.82 8.70 5.50
CA LYS A 15 -9.88 9.83 5.28
C LYS A 15 -10.07 10.49 3.91
N SER A 16 -10.17 9.70 2.85
CA SER A 16 -10.41 10.20 1.48
C SER A 16 -11.77 10.88 1.33
N GLY A 17 -12.86 10.26 1.81
CA GLY A 17 -14.20 10.82 1.70
C GLY A 17 -14.36 12.17 2.41
N VAL A 18 -13.83 12.28 3.64
CA VAL A 18 -13.83 13.55 4.39
C VAL A 18 -13.03 14.61 3.63
N ALA A 19 -11.83 14.28 3.16
CA ALA A 19 -10.99 15.20 2.41
C ALA A 19 -11.65 15.68 1.10
N SER A 20 -12.28 14.78 0.34
CA SER A 20 -13.01 15.13 -0.88
C SER A 20 -14.22 16.03 -0.59
N ALA A 21 -14.98 15.74 0.47
CA ALA A 21 -16.15 16.53 0.83
C ALA A 21 -15.77 17.97 1.20
N LEU A 22 -14.75 18.13 2.05
CA LEU A 22 -14.24 19.44 2.46
C LEU A 22 -13.65 20.21 1.27
N PHE A 23 -12.85 19.54 0.44
CA PHE A 23 -12.26 20.15 -0.76
C PHE A 23 -13.34 20.67 -1.71
N MET A 24 -14.32 19.83 -2.07
CA MET A 24 -15.39 20.24 -2.99
C MET A 24 -16.23 21.38 -2.40
N LYS A 25 -16.49 21.36 -1.09
CA LYS A 25 -17.21 22.45 -0.40
C LYS A 25 -16.43 23.77 -0.49
N ALA A 26 -15.12 23.74 -0.24
CA ALA A 26 -14.24 24.91 -0.36
C ALA A 26 -14.21 25.47 -1.80
N HIS A 27 -14.44 24.62 -2.80
CA HIS A 27 -14.52 25.01 -4.22
C HIS A 27 -15.97 25.30 -4.70
N GLY A 28 -16.88 25.61 -3.77
CA GLY A 28 -18.22 26.12 -4.07
C GLY A 28 -19.27 25.06 -4.39
N ALA A 29 -18.96 23.77 -4.23
CA ALA A 29 -19.94 22.71 -4.45
C ALA A 29 -21.00 22.65 -3.33
N ARG A 30 -22.19 22.17 -3.69
CA ARG A 30 -23.25 21.76 -2.76
C ARG A 30 -23.03 20.29 -2.43
N VAL A 31 -22.37 20.04 -1.30
CA VAL A 31 -21.91 18.68 -0.93
C VAL A 31 -22.93 17.98 -0.03
N THR A 32 -23.25 16.75 -0.39
CA THR A 32 -23.91 15.77 0.48
C THR A 32 -22.99 14.56 0.66
N VAL A 33 -23.04 13.93 1.82
CA VAL A 33 -22.27 12.74 2.17
C VAL A 33 -23.24 11.63 2.55
N SER A 34 -22.98 10.40 2.13
CA SER A 34 -23.75 9.21 2.52
C SER A 34 -22.83 8.06 2.91
N ASP A 35 -23.03 7.47 4.09
CA ASP A 35 -22.29 6.30 4.59
C ASP A 35 -23.24 5.24 5.20
N THR A 36 -22.90 3.97 4.98
CA THR A 36 -23.52 2.82 5.63
C THR A 36 -23.32 2.73 7.14
N LYS A 37 -22.22 3.28 7.67
CA LYS A 37 -21.92 3.30 9.10
C LYS A 37 -22.91 4.17 9.86
N SER A 38 -23.16 3.80 11.10
CA SER A 38 -24.01 4.57 12.00
C SER A 38 -23.38 5.92 12.39
N GLY A 39 -24.20 6.85 12.89
CA GLY A 39 -23.72 8.12 13.43
C GLY A 39 -22.70 7.95 14.58
N ASP A 40 -22.87 6.92 15.40
CA ASP A 40 -21.98 6.64 16.55
C ASP A 40 -20.57 6.20 16.11
N GLU A 41 -20.49 5.44 15.01
CA GLU A 41 -19.24 5.02 14.37
C GLU A 41 -18.50 6.19 13.69
N LEU A 42 -19.24 7.23 13.29
CA LEU A 42 -18.77 8.40 12.55
C LEU A 42 -18.77 9.69 13.39
N ARG A 43 -18.85 9.56 14.71
CA ARG A 43 -18.99 10.67 15.65
C ARG A 43 -17.88 11.72 15.58
N ASN A 44 -16.70 11.36 15.04
CA ASN A 44 -15.57 12.28 14.90
C ASN A 44 -15.61 13.04 13.57
N GLU A 45 -16.12 12.41 12.52
CA GLU A 45 -16.16 12.93 11.16
C GLU A 45 -17.37 13.85 10.93
N ILE A 46 -18.54 13.49 11.48
CA ILE A 46 -19.80 14.22 11.27
C ILE A 46 -19.70 15.69 11.71
N PRO A 47 -19.22 16.04 12.92
CA PRO A 47 -19.17 17.43 13.36
C PRO A 47 -18.35 18.32 12.42
N VAL A 48 -17.20 17.82 11.97
CA VAL A 48 -16.31 18.54 11.04
C VAL A 48 -17.02 18.90 9.74
N LEU A 49 -17.86 17.99 9.22
CA LEU A 49 -18.61 18.22 7.98
C LEU A 49 -19.77 19.18 8.18
N LEU A 50 -20.51 19.04 9.30
CA LEU A 50 -21.63 19.93 9.63
C LEU A 50 -21.18 21.37 9.86
N ASP A 51 -20.00 21.59 10.47
CA ASP A 51 -19.40 22.92 10.67
C ASP A 51 -19.14 23.64 9.34
N HIS A 52 -18.95 22.89 8.26
CA HIS A 52 -18.79 23.42 6.90
C HIS A 52 -20.12 23.48 6.12
N GLY A 53 -21.25 23.21 6.78
CA GLY A 53 -22.56 23.16 6.16
C GLY A 53 -22.67 22.08 5.07
N ILE A 54 -22.06 20.91 5.32
CA ILE A 54 -22.17 19.73 4.47
C ILE A 54 -23.26 18.82 5.04
N THR A 55 -24.21 18.38 4.21
CA THR A 55 -25.26 17.47 4.65
C THR A 55 -24.71 16.04 4.77
N VAL A 56 -25.04 15.34 5.86
CA VAL A 56 -24.57 13.97 6.11
C VAL A 56 -25.74 13.02 6.33
N GLU A 57 -25.74 11.90 5.60
CA GLU A 57 -26.64 10.76 5.74
C GLU A 57 -25.83 9.55 6.26
N THR A 58 -26.33 8.88 7.30
CA THR A 58 -25.65 7.74 7.94
C THR A 58 -26.61 6.56 8.11
N GLY A 59 -26.06 5.37 8.36
CA GLY A 59 -26.83 4.14 8.58
C GLY A 59 -27.41 3.53 7.30
N GLY A 60 -26.98 3.97 6.12
CA GLY A 60 -27.45 3.47 4.84
C GLY A 60 -27.36 4.49 3.71
N HIS A 61 -27.91 4.12 2.55
CA HIS A 61 -27.92 4.93 1.35
C HIS A 61 -29.37 5.19 0.92
N GLY A 62 -29.84 6.43 1.08
CA GLY A 62 -31.15 6.84 0.61
C GLY A 62 -31.20 6.89 -0.92
N GLU A 63 -32.22 6.29 -1.54
CA GLU A 63 -32.35 6.29 -3.00
C GLU A 63 -32.39 7.70 -3.62
N ARG A 64 -32.97 8.67 -2.89
CA ARG A 64 -33.07 10.05 -3.36
C ARG A 64 -31.73 10.77 -3.35
N THR A 65 -30.81 10.33 -2.49
CA THR A 65 -29.50 10.96 -2.28
C THR A 65 -28.62 10.85 -3.53
N PHE A 66 -28.77 9.79 -4.31
CA PHE A 66 -28.02 9.56 -5.55
C PHE A 66 -28.64 10.26 -6.77
N ARG A 67 -29.86 10.79 -6.68
CA ARG A 67 -30.57 11.38 -7.82
C ARG A 67 -30.19 12.84 -8.03
N GLY A 68 -29.96 13.22 -9.29
CA GLY A 68 -29.65 14.60 -9.66
C GLY A 68 -28.31 15.09 -9.13
N GLN A 69 -27.35 14.20 -8.89
CA GLN A 69 -25.99 14.60 -8.56
C GLN A 69 -25.23 14.88 -9.86
N ASP A 70 -24.52 16.02 -9.90
CA ASP A 70 -23.68 16.39 -11.04
C ASP A 70 -22.33 15.64 -10.99
N LEU A 71 -21.92 15.21 -9.78
CA LEU A 71 -20.74 14.40 -9.52
C LEU A 71 -20.93 13.52 -8.29
N ILE A 72 -20.51 12.25 -8.37
CA ILE A 72 -20.44 11.33 -7.25
C ILE A 72 -18.97 10.92 -7.07
N VAL A 73 -18.44 11.14 -5.86
CA VAL A 73 -17.08 10.78 -5.47
C VAL A 73 -17.15 9.61 -4.49
N VAL A 74 -16.56 8.48 -4.87
CA VAL A 74 -16.66 7.23 -4.12
C VAL A 74 -15.36 6.99 -3.36
N SER A 75 -15.47 6.75 -2.05
CA SER A 75 -14.33 6.33 -1.24
C SER A 75 -13.87 4.92 -1.64
N PRO A 76 -12.56 4.61 -1.64
CA PRO A 76 -12.05 3.31 -2.13
C PRO A 76 -12.60 2.08 -1.40
N GLY A 77 -13.01 2.22 -0.14
CA GLY A 77 -13.60 1.13 0.63
C GLY A 77 -15.05 0.79 0.24
N VAL A 78 -15.71 1.63 -0.55
CA VAL A 78 -17.08 1.40 -1.00
C VAL A 78 -17.08 0.54 -2.26
N PRO A 79 -17.86 -0.55 -2.27
CA PRO A 79 -17.99 -1.37 -3.46
C PRO A 79 -18.45 -0.59 -4.69
N VAL A 80 -17.63 -0.54 -5.75
CA VAL A 80 -18.00 0.17 -6.98
C VAL A 80 -19.24 -0.45 -7.65
N ASP A 81 -19.52 -1.72 -7.40
CA ASP A 81 -20.69 -2.46 -7.85
C ASP A 81 -21.90 -2.33 -6.90
N ALA A 82 -21.85 -1.44 -5.91
CA ALA A 82 -22.99 -1.16 -5.05
C ALA A 82 -24.20 -0.69 -5.91
N PRO A 83 -25.42 -1.21 -5.67
CA PRO A 83 -26.58 -0.93 -6.53
C PRO A 83 -26.84 0.57 -6.79
N PRO A 84 -26.74 1.49 -5.80
CA PRO A 84 -26.94 2.91 -6.05
C PRO A 84 -25.92 3.52 -7.02
N LEU A 85 -24.67 3.07 -7.00
CA LEU A 85 -23.60 3.54 -7.90
C LEU A 85 -23.77 3.01 -9.32
N VAL A 86 -24.19 1.75 -9.45
CA VAL A 86 -24.51 1.15 -10.75
C VAL A 86 -25.67 1.90 -11.41
N GLN A 87 -26.73 2.18 -10.64
CA GLN A 87 -27.87 2.95 -11.12
C GLN A 87 -27.49 4.38 -11.51
N ALA A 88 -26.69 5.07 -10.69
CA ALA A 88 -26.23 6.42 -11.01
C ALA A 88 -25.45 6.48 -12.32
N ARG A 89 -24.54 5.53 -12.57
CA ARG A 89 -23.82 5.44 -13.86
C ARG A 89 -24.75 5.12 -15.03
N ALA A 90 -25.71 4.20 -14.85
CA ALA A 90 -26.66 3.85 -15.90
C ALA A 90 -27.54 5.05 -16.35
N LEU A 91 -27.76 6.01 -15.45
CA LEU A 91 -28.47 7.26 -15.74
C LEU A 91 -27.55 8.38 -16.27
N GLY A 92 -26.30 8.07 -16.61
CA GLY A 92 -25.31 9.03 -17.13
C GLY A 92 -24.64 9.89 -16.07
N GLY A 93 -24.78 9.56 -14.78
CA GLY A 93 -24.12 10.27 -13.69
C GLY A 93 -22.60 10.06 -13.71
N SER A 94 -21.85 11.13 -13.43
CA SER A 94 -20.40 11.05 -13.28
C SER A 94 -20.05 10.43 -11.92
N VAL A 95 -19.52 9.20 -11.94
CA VAL A 95 -19.09 8.48 -10.73
C VAL A 95 -17.59 8.23 -10.82
N ILE A 96 -16.84 8.89 -9.94
CA ILE A 96 -15.37 8.85 -9.90
C ILE A 96 -14.87 8.57 -8.49
N GLY A 97 -13.58 8.29 -8.35
CA GLY A 97 -12.90 8.19 -7.07
C GLY A 97 -12.19 9.46 -6.64
N GLU A 98 -11.67 9.44 -5.42
CA GLU A 98 -10.85 10.54 -4.89
C GLU A 98 -9.55 10.78 -5.68
N ILE A 99 -8.91 9.72 -6.21
CA ILE A 99 -7.72 9.86 -7.06
C ILE A 99 -8.05 10.56 -8.39
N GLU A 100 -9.16 10.20 -9.01
CA GLU A 100 -9.63 10.86 -10.23
C GLU A 100 -9.95 12.33 -9.97
N LEU A 101 -10.63 12.64 -8.85
CA LEU A 101 -10.89 14.01 -8.43
C LEU A 101 -9.58 14.78 -8.22
N ALA A 102 -8.65 14.22 -7.45
CA ALA A 102 -7.36 14.84 -7.14
C ALA A 102 -6.57 15.18 -8.41
N ALA A 103 -6.51 14.26 -9.37
CA ALA A 103 -5.78 14.46 -10.63
C ALA A 103 -6.26 15.67 -11.43
N GLN A 104 -7.53 16.09 -11.28
CA GLN A 104 -8.07 17.28 -11.93
C GLN A 104 -7.53 18.61 -11.35
N PHE A 105 -6.90 18.54 -10.17
CA PHE A 105 -6.42 19.69 -9.40
C PHE A 105 -4.93 19.57 -9.01
N LEU A 106 -4.22 18.56 -9.52
CA LEU A 106 -2.78 18.38 -9.31
C LEU A 106 -2.05 18.78 -10.60
N PRO A 107 -1.49 20.00 -10.70
CA PRO A 107 -0.95 20.53 -11.94
C PRO A 107 0.43 19.99 -12.33
N GLY A 108 1.15 19.35 -11.40
CA GLY A 108 2.50 18.83 -11.63
C GLY A 108 2.53 17.36 -12.09
N PRO A 109 3.72 16.84 -12.44
CA PRO A 109 3.85 15.46 -12.90
C PRO A 109 3.56 14.47 -11.78
N ILE A 110 2.73 13.46 -12.09
CA ILE A 110 2.35 12.40 -11.15
C ILE A 110 3.23 11.16 -11.35
N VAL A 111 3.85 10.69 -10.28
CA VAL A 111 4.49 9.37 -10.16
C VAL A 111 3.55 8.47 -9.33
N ALA A 112 2.86 7.54 -9.98
CA ALA A 112 1.87 6.67 -9.35
C ALA A 112 2.43 5.26 -9.14
N ILE A 113 2.37 4.75 -7.92
CA ILE A 113 2.98 3.48 -7.53
C ILE A 113 1.91 2.52 -7.01
N THR A 114 1.78 1.37 -7.67
CA THR A 114 0.92 0.26 -7.22
C THR A 114 1.66 -1.08 -7.20
N GLY A 115 0.96 -2.10 -6.72
CA GLY A 115 1.47 -3.45 -6.52
C GLY A 115 0.74 -4.15 -5.38
N SER A 116 0.95 -5.46 -5.21
CA SER A 116 0.45 -6.17 -4.02
C SER A 116 1.25 -5.74 -2.79
N ASN A 117 2.57 -5.81 -2.87
CA ASN A 117 3.51 -5.49 -1.80
C ASN A 117 4.50 -4.38 -2.22
N GLY A 118 5.27 -3.85 -1.27
CA GLY A 118 6.32 -2.85 -1.53
C GLY A 118 5.87 -1.38 -1.71
N LYS A 119 4.61 -1.15 -2.11
CA LYS A 119 4.05 0.18 -2.46
C LYS A 119 4.50 1.34 -1.56
N THR A 120 4.27 1.24 -0.25
CA THR A 120 4.63 2.27 0.73
C THR A 120 6.13 2.54 0.74
N THR A 121 6.96 1.50 0.80
CA THR A 121 8.41 1.65 0.84
C THR A 121 8.90 2.36 -0.42
N THR A 122 8.45 1.92 -1.61
CA THR A 122 8.81 2.55 -2.88
C THR A 122 8.28 3.98 -2.97
N THR A 123 7.05 4.25 -2.53
CA THR A 123 6.44 5.59 -2.56
C THR A 123 7.21 6.55 -1.67
N THR A 124 7.50 6.15 -0.43
CA THR A 124 8.28 6.97 0.50
C THR A 124 9.71 7.17 -0.02
N LEU A 125 10.38 6.12 -0.49
CA LEU A 125 11.75 6.24 -1.03
C LEU A 125 11.80 7.14 -2.26
N THR A 126 10.85 7.00 -3.19
CA THR A 126 10.73 7.90 -4.35
C THR A 126 10.50 9.34 -3.87
N GLY A 127 9.66 9.52 -2.84
CA GLY A 127 9.43 10.81 -2.19
C GLY A 127 10.66 11.42 -1.50
N GLU A 128 11.67 10.63 -1.14
CA GLU A 128 12.96 11.11 -0.58
C GLU A 128 14.01 11.36 -1.68
N ILE A 129 13.97 10.59 -2.77
CA ILE A 129 14.87 10.77 -3.93
C ILE A 129 14.64 12.12 -4.60
N MET A 130 13.38 12.49 -4.85
CA MET A 130 13.06 13.71 -5.60
C MET A 130 13.55 14.99 -4.89
N PRO A 131 13.30 15.22 -3.58
CA PRO A 131 13.86 16.36 -2.85
C PRO A 131 15.39 16.34 -2.76
N ALA A 132 16.02 15.17 -2.67
CA ALA A 132 17.48 15.07 -2.68
C ALA A 132 18.10 15.61 -3.99
N ALA A 133 17.36 15.51 -5.09
CA ALA A 133 17.68 16.09 -6.39
C ALA A 133 17.24 17.56 -6.56
N GLY A 134 16.63 18.18 -5.54
CA GLY A 134 16.16 19.56 -5.57
C GLY A 134 14.76 19.75 -6.16
N LEU A 135 14.00 18.67 -6.35
CA LEU A 135 12.63 18.73 -6.88
C LEU A 135 11.63 18.97 -5.75
N SER A 136 10.75 19.97 -5.90
CA SER A 136 9.59 20.14 -5.02
C SER A 136 8.73 18.88 -5.12
N THR A 137 8.42 18.26 -3.99
CA THR A 137 7.76 16.94 -3.98
C THR A 137 6.68 16.87 -2.92
N LEU A 138 5.52 16.33 -3.29
CA LEU A 138 4.44 15.98 -2.37
C LEU A 138 4.17 14.48 -2.45
N VAL A 139 3.94 13.86 -1.29
CA VAL A 139 3.70 12.42 -1.17
C VAL A 139 2.33 12.18 -0.55
N GLY A 140 1.54 11.26 -1.11
CA GLY A 140 0.23 10.91 -0.56
C GLY A 140 -0.46 9.75 -1.27
N GLY A 141 -1.79 9.79 -1.29
CA GLY A 141 -2.65 8.76 -1.87
C GLY A 141 -3.13 7.77 -0.82
N ASN A 142 -2.89 6.47 -1.04
CA ASN A 142 -3.27 5.39 -0.12
C ASN A 142 -2.41 5.33 1.17
N ILE A 143 -1.39 6.20 1.28
CA ILE A 143 -0.53 6.34 2.44
C ILE A 143 -0.59 7.76 2.98
N GLY A 144 -0.64 7.88 4.32
CA GLY A 144 -0.57 9.16 5.00
C GLY A 144 -1.72 10.10 4.65
N THR A 145 -1.46 11.00 3.71
CA THR A 145 -2.33 12.10 3.28
C THR A 145 -3.11 11.71 2.02
N PRO A 146 -4.46 11.85 1.99
CA PRO A 146 -5.24 11.70 0.76
C PRO A 146 -4.70 12.59 -0.38
N ALA A 147 -4.77 12.12 -1.63
CA ALA A 147 -4.20 12.84 -2.77
C ALA A 147 -4.85 14.22 -2.98
N ILE A 148 -6.16 14.34 -2.77
CA ILE A 148 -6.90 15.59 -2.91
C ILE A 148 -6.42 16.68 -1.94
N SER A 149 -5.93 16.28 -0.74
CA SER A 149 -5.38 17.21 0.24
C SER A 149 -4.03 17.80 -0.18
N LEU A 150 -3.43 17.31 -1.27
CA LEU A 150 -2.19 17.86 -1.82
C LEU A 150 -2.46 19.02 -2.80
N ALA A 151 -3.69 19.15 -3.32
CA ALA A 151 -4.03 20.07 -4.41
C ALA A 151 -3.70 21.53 -4.09
N GLU A 152 -4.02 22.01 -2.88
CA GLU A 152 -3.78 23.40 -2.48
C GLU A 152 -2.28 23.77 -2.39
N ARG A 153 -1.41 22.77 -2.23
CA ARG A 153 0.05 22.96 -2.13
C ARG A 153 0.78 22.68 -3.43
N ALA A 154 0.11 22.07 -4.41
CA ALA A 154 0.75 21.61 -5.63
C ALA A 154 0.88 22.74 -6.65
N THR A 155 2.06 22.86 -7.24
CA THR A 155 2.35 23.76 -8.37
C THR A 155 2.73 22.92 -9.61
N PRO A 156 2.76 23.51 -10.82
CA PRO A 156 3.20 22.79 -12.02
C PRO A 156 4.60 22.17 -11.89
N ASP A 157 5.48 22.75 -11.08
CA ASP A 157 6.84 22.27 -10.82
C ASP A 157 6.93 21.24 -9.69
N THR A 158 5.81 20.93 -9.03
CA THR A 158 5.77 19.98 -7.91
C THR A 158 5.55 18.56 -8.41
N VAL A 159 6.49 17.66 -8.13
CA VAL A 159 6.34 16.23 -8.39
C VAL A 159 5.38 15.65 -7.36
N ILE A 160 4.33 14.96 -7.81
CA ILE A 160 3.36 14.31 -6.93
C ILE A 160 3.59 12.79 -6.95
N VAL A 161 4.07 12.25 -5.84
CA VAL A 161 4.31 10.82 -5.67
C VAL A 161 3.14 10.20 -4.93
N LEU A 162 2.38 9.33 -5.60
CA LEU A 162 1.15 8.74 -5.07
C LEU A 162 1.27 7.24 -4.89
N GLU A 163 0.99 6.76 -3.67
CA GLU A 163 0.65 5.35 -3.45
C GLU A 163 -0.78 5.10 -3.93
N ILE A 164 -0.98 4.13 -4.83
CA ILE A 164 -2.29 3.82 -5.40
C ILE A 164 -2.69 2.37 -5.13
N SER A 165 -3.88 2.17 -4.56
CA SER A 165 -4.50 0.85 -4.37
C SER A 165 -5.28 0.39 -5.61
N SER A 166 -5.56 -0.91 -5.73
CA SER A 166 -6.45 -1.42 -6.79
C SER A 166 -7.86 -0.84 -6.68
N PHE A 167 -8.37 -0.64 -5.46
CA PHE A 167 -9.69 -0.04 -5.23
C PHE A 167 -9.79 1.40 -5.75
N GLN A 168 -8.74 2.20 -5.59
CA GLN A 168 -8.70 3.56 -6.14
C GLN A 168 -8.72 3.54 -7.66
N LEU A 169 -8.01 2.59 -8.28
CA LEU A 169 -7.96 2.43 -9.73
C LEU A 169 -9.29 1.95 -10.33
N GLU A 170 -10.19 1.33 -9.56
CA GLU A 170 -11.54 0.96 -10.05
C GLU A 170 -12.41 2.15 -10.47
N THR A 171 -12.03 3.37 -10.11
CA THR A 171 -12.88 4.57 -10.26
C THR A 171 -12.20 5.73 -10.99
N ILE A 172 -11.04 5.46 -11.63
CA ILE A 172 -10.40 6.43 -12.51
C ILE A 172 -11.12 6.51 -13.87
N GLN A 173 -10.94 7.64 -14.55
CA GLN A 173 -11.42 7.89 -15.90
C GLN A 173 -10.32 8.54 -16.74
N THR A 174 -9.77 9.66 -16.27
CA THR A 174 -8.74 10.44 -16.99
C THR A 174 -7.41 10.51 -16.25
N PHE A 175 -7.31 9.88 -15.07
CA PHE A 175 -6.05 9.75 -14.32
C PHE A 175 -4.91 9.26 -15.22
N ARG A 176 -3.90 10.13 -15.39
CA ARG A 176 -2.75 9.92 -16.27
C ARG A 176 -1.46 10.22 -15.50
N PRO A 177 -0.81 9.20 -14.94
CA PRO A 177 0.51 9.39 -14.34
C PRO A 177 1.60 9.54 -15.42
N ARG A 178 2.53 10.46 -15.19
CA ARG A 178 3.74 10.58 -16.01
C ARG A 178 4.62 9.34 -15.88
N ILE A 179 4.70 8.79 -14.67
CA ILE A 179 5.38 7.53 -14.37
C ILE A 179 4.40 6.63 -13.61
N ALA A 180 4.08 5.47 -14.17
CA ALA A 180 3.28 4.44 -13.50
C ALA A 180 4.18 3.26 -13.12
N VAL A 181 4.21 2.89 -11.84
CA VAL A 181 5.02 1.78 -11.32
C VAL A 181 4.11 0.63 -10.89
N VAL A 182 4.34 -0.58 -11.39
CA VAL A 182 3.72 -1.81 -10.87
C VAL A 182 4.80 -2.73 -10.34
N LEU A 183 4.86 -2.87 -9.01
CA LEU A 183 5.96 -3.55 -8.33
C LEU A 183 5.88 -5.08 -8.44
N ASN A 184 4.69 -5.62 -8.26
CA ASN A 184 4.36 -7.04 -8.28
C ASN A 184 2.84 -7.20 -8.23
N VAL A 185 2.34 -8.34 -8.69
CA VAL A 185 0.93 -8.69 -8.59
C VAL A 185 0.80 -10.13 -8.13
N THR A 186 0.51 -10.29 -6.84
CA THR A 186 0.27 -11.58 -6.17
C THR A 186 -1.15 -11.62 -5.58
N PRO A 187 -1.76 -12.81 -5.39
CA PRO A 187 -3.12 -12.92 -4.87
C PRO A 187 -3.35 -12.13 -3.57
N ASP A 188 -4.26 -11.15 -3.64
CA ASP A 188 -4.68 -10.34 -2.51
C ASP A 188 -6.10 -9.82 -2.75
N HIS A 189 -6.81 -9.46 -1.68
CA HIS A 189 -8.15 -8.84 -1.73
C HIS A 189 -9.18 -9.62 -2.59
N LEU A 190 -9.09 -10.95 -2.62
CA LEU A 190 -9.98 -11.79 -3.43
C LEU A 190 -11.41 -11.83 -2.89
N ASP A 191 -11.60 -11.55 -1.61
CA ASP A 191 -12.90 -11.26 -1.00
C ASP A 191 -13.64 -10.10 -1.69
N ARG A 192 -12.90 -9.10 -2.18
CA ARG A 192 -13.45 -7.91 -2.85
C ARG A 192 -13.40 -8.01 -4.39
N HIS A 193 -12.30 -8.51 -4.94
CA HIS A 193 -12.08 -8.63 -6.39
C HIS A 193 -12.62 -9.93 -7.00
N ARG A 194 -12.99 -10.91 -6.17
CA ARG A 194 -13.51 -12.24 -6.53
C ARG A 194 -12.45 -13.16 -7.18
N THR A 195 -11.70 -12.66 -8.16
CA THR A 195 -10.66 -13.43 -8.87
C THR A 195 -9.35 -12.65 -8.96
N PHE A 196 -8.24 -13.38 -9.09
CA PHE A 196 -6.92 -12.79 -9.28
C PHE A 196 -6.81 -11.99 -10.59
N GLN A 197 -7.53 -12.41 -11.64
CA GLN A 197 -7.57 -11.69 -12.91
C GLN A 197 -8.22 -10.32 -12.76
N ILE A 198 -9.38 -10.23 -12.10
CA ILE A 198 -10.06 -8.94 -11.84
C ILE A 198 -9.16 -8.01 -11.02
N TYR A 199 -8.47 -8.53 -10.01
CA TYR A 199 -7.50 -7.76 -9.22
C TYR A 199 -6.34 -7.23 -10.06
N THR A 200 -5.82 -8.07 -10.97
CA THR A 200 -4.75 -7.70 -11.91
C THR A 200 -5.23 -6.62 -12.88
N ASP A 201 -6.44 -6.79 -13.44
CA ASP A 201 -7.05 -5.82 -14.35
C ASP A 201 -7.29 -4.48 -13.67
N ALA A 202 -7.74 -4.48 -12.41
CA ALA A 202 -7.89 -3.27 -11.62
C ALA A 202 -6.57 -2.50 -11.45
N LYS A 203 -5.43 -3.20 -11.25
CA LYS A 203 -4.12 -2.54 -11.20
C LYS A 203 -3.65 -2.03 -12.54
N ALA A 204 -3.89 -2.78 -13.61
CA ALA A 204 -3.48 -2.42 -14.96
C ALA A 204 -4.14 -1.12 -15.44
N ARG A 205 -5.27 -0.73 -14.84
CA ARG A 205 -5.94 0.54 -15.12
C ARG A 205 -5.02 1.75 -14.95
N ILE A 206 -3.97 1.66 -14.11
CA ILE A 206 -2.96 2.73 -13.94
C ILE A 206 -2.33 3.19 -15.27
N PHE A 207 -2.38 2.35 -16.30
CA PHE A 207 -1.85 2.62 -17.64
C PHE A 207 -2.88 3.19 -18.63
N GLU A 208 -4.18 3.15 -18.32
CA GLU A 208 -5.28 3.38 -19.28
C GLU A 208 -5.14 4.68 -20.08
N ASN A 209 -4.68 5.75 -19.43
CA ASN A 209 -4.55 7.07 -20.04
C ASN A 209 -3.09 7.46 -20.34
N GLN A 210 -2.12 6.58 -20.10
CA GLN A 210 -0.74 6.86 -20.47
C GLN A 210 -0.56 6.89 -21.99
N GLN A 211 0.39 7.71 -22.44
CA GLN A 211 0.76 7.89 -23.84
C GLN A 211 2.25 7.59 -24.04
N GLY A 212 2.73 7.55 -25.29
CA GLY A 212 4.14 7.24 -25.61
C GLY A 212 5.19 8.21 -25.05
N SER A 213 4.76 9.38 -24.56
CA SER A 213 5.62 10.31 -23.83
C SER A 213 5.78 9.98 -22.34
N ASP A 214 4.97 9.07 -21.81
CA ASP A 214 4.93 8.68 -20.41
C ASP A 214 5.73 7.38 -20.20
N PHE A 215 5.93 7.00 -18.94
CA PHE A 215 6.75 5.85 -18.58
C PHE A 215 5.98 4.83 -17.73
N ALA A 216 6.15 3.54 -18.04
CA ALA A 216 5.68 2.43 -17.23
C ALA A 216 6.89 1.67 -16.66
N VAL A 217 6.99 1.59 -15.33
CA VAL A 217 8.05 0.87 -14.62
C VAL A 217 7.51 -0.45 -14.12
N LEU A 218 8.08 -1.56 -14.59
CA LEU A 218 7.56 -2.91 -14.37
C LEU A 218 8.64 -3.88 -13.88
N ASN A 219 8.24 -4.82 -13.04
CA ASN A 219 9.13 -5.87 -12.55
C ASN A 219 9.33 -6.97 -13.61
N ALA A 220 10.56 -7.17 -14.08
CA ALA A 220 10.87 -8.22 -15.05
C ALA A 220 11.03 -9.62 -14.42
N ASP A 221 11.02 -9.69 -13.08
CA ASP A 221 11.09 -10.94 -12.31
C ASP A 221 9.69 -11.42 -11.86
N ASP A 222 8.64 -10.62 -12.05
CA ASP A 222 7.24 -11.01 -11.82
C ASP A 222 6.54 -11.29 -13.17
N PRO A 223 6.16 -12.56 -13.46
CA PRO A 223 5.50 -12.92 -14.72
C PRO A 223 4.20 -12.15 -15.00
N THR A 224 3.47 -11.75 -13.96
CA THR A 224 2.25 -10.96 -14.11
C THR A 224 2.59 -9.55 -14.58
N CYS A 225 3.62 -8.92 -13.98
CA CYS A 225 4.12 -7.62 -14.45
C CYS A 225 4.66 -7.69 -15.88
N VAL A 226 5.34 -8.78 -16.26
CA VAL A 226 5.79 -9.01 -17.64
C VAL A 226 4.60 -9.01 -18.60
N ALA A 227 3.52 -9.72 -18.28
CA ALA A 227 2.31 -9.74 -19.10
C ALA A 227 1.64 -8.35 -19.22
N LEU A 228 1.68 -7.55 -18.14
CA LEU A 228 1.14 -6.19 -18.12
C LEU A 228 1.89 -5.22 -19.06
N GLY A 229 3.15 -5.50 -19.43
CA GLY A 229 3.94 -4.64 -20.32
C GLY A 229 3.29 -4.41 -21.69
N SER A 230 2.45 -5.35 -22.15
CA SER A 230 1.70 -5.23 -23.41
C SER A 230 0.44 -4.34 -23.31
N ARG A 231 0.07 -3.89 -22.10
CA ARG A 231 -1.18 -3.17 -21.83
C ARG A 231 -1.02 -1.65 -21.70
N THR A 232 0.18 -1.14 -21.92
CA THR A 232 0.47 0.29 -21.84
C THR A 232 0.94 0.83 -23.19
N ASN A 233 0.57 2.08 -23.48
CA ASN A 233 1.13 2.84 -24.59
C ASN A 233 2.38 3.64 -24.19
N ALA A 234 2.76 3.60 -22.90
CA ALA A 234 3.94 4.24 -22.37
C ALA A 234 5.22 3.52 -22.79
N GLN A 235 6.35 4.20 -22.65
CA GLN A 235 7.65 3.56 -22.75
C GLN A 235 7.89 2.67 -21.52
N VAL A 236 8.21 1.40 -21.75
CA VAL A 236 8.38 0.42 -20.67
C VAL A 236 9.83 0.41 -20.19
N PHE A 237 10.02 0.64 -18.89
CA PHE A 237 11.27 0.50 -18.18
C PHE A 237 11.16 -0.68 -17.21
N TRP A 238 12.05 -1.64 -17.34
CA TRP A 238 12.04 -2.83 -16.51
C TRP A 238 12.89 -2.65 -15.26
N PHE A 239 12.57 -3.36 -14.20
CA PHE A 239 13.54 -3.60 -13.14
C PHE A 239 13.69 -5.07 -12.81
N SER A 240 14.92 -5.49 -12.48
CA SER A 240 15.21 -6.88 -12.15
C SER A 240 16.37 -7.00 -11.15
N ARG A 241 16.25 -7.92 -10.21
CA ARG A 241 17.34 -8.34 -9.31
C ARG A 241 18.13 -9.53 -9.87
N HIS A 242 17.70 -10.12 -10.98
CA HIS A 242 18.19 -11.40 -11.46
C HIS A 242 18.85 -11.36 -12.83
N LYS A 243 18.46 -10.42 -13.69
CA LYS A 243 18.90 -10.37 -15.09
C LYS A 243 19.06 -8.94 -15.55
N GLU A 244 19.94 -8.75 -16.51
CA GLU A 244 20.04 -7.52 -17.27
C GLU A 244 18.73 -7.24 -18.02
N VAL A 245 18.40 -5.96 -18.12
CA VAL A 245 17.24 -5.47 -18.89
C VAL A 245 17.70 -4.46 -19.94
N GLU A 246 17.04 -4.45 -21.10
CA GLU A 246 17.40 -3.56 -22.21
C GLU A 246 17.23 -2.07 -21.85
N GLN A 247 16.25 -1.75 -21.02
CA GLN A 247 15.94 -0.40 -20.58
C GLN A 247 15.34 -0.46 -19.17
N GLY A 248 15.90 0.31 -18.23
CA GLY A 248 15.53 0.30 -16.80
C GLY A 248 16.68 -0.06 -15.86
N ALA A 249 16.37 -0.61 -14.67
CA ALA A 249 17.34 -0.84 -13.60
C ALA A 249 17.56 -2.32 -13.27
N TRP A 250 18.80 -2.75 -13.11
CA TRP A 250 19.08 -4.12 -12.66
C TRP A 250 20.29 -4.20 -11.75
N VAL A 251 20.49 -5.38 -11.16
CA VAL A 251 21.71 -5.71 -10.41
C VAL A 251 22.74 -6.37 -11.31
N ASP A 252 23.92 -5.75 -11.41
CA ASP A 252 25.09 -6.21 -12.14
C ASP A 252 26.29 -6.29 -11.19
N ASP A 253 26.77 -7.50 -10.90
CA ASP A 253 27.89 -7.77 -9.98
C ASP A 253 27.85 -6.99 -8.65
N GLY A 254 26.68 -6.97 -8.01
CA GLY A 254 26.46 -6.25 -6.74
C GLY A 254 26.26 -4.74 -6.87
N ASN A 255 26.25 -4.19 -8.08
CA ASN A 255 25.92 -2.80 -8.38
C ASN A 255 24.51 -2.69 -8.95
N ILE A 256 23.78 -1.63 -8.59
CA ILE A 256 22.55 -1.24 -9.26
C ILE A 256 22.92 -0.35 -10.43
N VAL A 257 22.54 -0.79 -11.63
CA VAL A 257 22.76 -0.10 -12.89
C VAL A 257 21.42 0.38 -13.43
N PHE A 258 21.41 1.53 -14.11
CA PHE A 258 20.26 2.02 -14.87
C PHE A 258 20.66 2.33 -16.31
N ARG A 259 19.78 2.00 -17.26
CA ARG A 259 19.96 2.24 -18.70
C ARG A 259 18.70 2.88 -19.31
N ASP A 260 18.91 3.94 -20.08
CA ASP A 260 17.91 4.61 -20.93
C ASP A 260 18.52 4.96 -22.30
N GLU A 261 17.84 5.76 -23.13
CA GLU A 261 18.36 6.17 -24.43
C GLU A 261 19.66 7.00 -24.36
N THR A 262 20.01 7.56 -23.19
CA THR A 262 21.23 8.34 -23.00
C THR A 262 22.45 7.48 -22.66
N GLY A 263 22.21 6.21 -22.29
CA GLY A 263 23.24 5.23 -21.99
C GLY A 263 23.08 4.57 -20.63
N GLN A 264 24.11 3.81 -20.25
CA GLN A 264 24.18 3.06 -19.01
C GLN A 264 24.94 3.83 -17.94
N ARG A 265 24.42 3.83 -16.71
CA ARG A 265 25.03 4.46 -15.54
C ARG A 265 24.90 3.59 -14.31
N GLU A 266 25.98 3.49 -13.54
CA GLU A 266 25.96 2.88 -12.21
C GLU A 266 25.32 3.87 -11.23
N ILE A 267 24.39 3.40 -10.40
CA ILE A 267 23.68 4.24 -9.44
C ILE A 267 24.25 4.05 -8.04
N LEU A 268 24.28 2.84 -7.50
CA LEU A 268 24.82 2.53 -6.17
C LEU A 268 25.15 1.04 -6.02
N GLN A 269 25.95 0.67 -5.03
CA GLN A 269 26.15 -0.73 -4.65
C GLN A 269 24.96 -1.24 -3.83
N VAL A 270 24.62 -2.52 -3.98
CA VAL A 270 23.58 -3.20 -3.19
C VAL A 270 23.93 -3.18 -1.70
N SER A 271 25.23 -3.24 -1.36
CA SER A 271 25.74 -3.15 0.02
C SER A 271 25.48 -1.80 0.69
N GLU A 272 25.24 -0.72 -0.08
CA GLU A 272 24.94 0.62 0.45
C GLU A 272 23.48 0.78 0.89
N ILE A 273 22.62 -0.20 0.60
CA ILE A 273 21.19 -0.17 0.92
C ILE A 273 21.00 -0.52 2.41
N PRO A 274 20.48 0.40 3.24
CA PRO A 274 20.29 0.15 4.68
C PRO A 274 19.11 -0.80 4.97
N LEU A 275 18.24 -1.04 3.99
CA LEU A 275 17.07 -1.90 4.10
C LEU A 275 17.44 -3.37 3.93
N LYS A 276 17.05 -4.20 4.89
CA LYS A 276 17.25 -5.66 4.82
C LYS A 276 16.19 -6.35 3.98
N GLY A 277 16.56 -7.44 3.31
CA GLY A 277 15.63 -8.34 2.62
C GLY A 277 15.53 -8.10 1.12
N VAL A 278 15.33 -9.20 0.38
CA VAL A 278 15.33 -9.24 -1.09
C VAL A 278 14.26 -8.37 -1.74
N HIS A 279 13.09 -8.24 -1.12
CA HIS A 279 11.99 -7.41 -1.61
C HIS A 279 12.29 -5.91 -1.48
N ASN A 280 13.17 -5.50 -0.54
CA ASN A 280 13.57 -4.11 -0.43
C ASN A 280 14.52 -3.69 -1.56
N LEU A 281 15.33 -4.61 -2.07
CA LEU A 281 16.11 -4.38 -3.28
C LEU A 281 15.21 -4.11 -4.49
N GLU A 282 14.13 -4.88 -4.68
CA GLU A 282 13.13 -4.60 -5.73
C GLU A 282 12.48 -3.22 -5.56
N ASN A 283 12.12 -2.84 -4.32
CA ASN A 283 11.57 -1.52 -4.02
C ASN A 283 12.57 -0.40 -4.39
N VAL A 284 13.85 -0.59 -4.10
CA VAL A 284 14.94 0.35 -4.45
C VAL A 284 15.11 0.43 -5.96
N LEU A 285 15.17 -0.69 -6.68
CA LEU A 285 15.29 -0.69 -8.14
C LEU A 285 14.14 0.06 -8.81
N ALA A 286 12.90 -0.16 -8.35
CA ALA A 286 11.74 0.57 -8.86
C ALA A 286 11.81 2.08 -8.57
N ALA A 287 12.27 2.47 -7.37
CA ALA A 287 12.45 3.87 -7.01
C ALA A 287 13.61 4.53 -7.76
N VAL A 288 14.69 3.78 -8.04
CA VAL A 288 15.81 4.21 -8.91
C VAL A 288 15.30 4.49 -10.31
N CYS A 289 14.49 3.59 -10.89
CA CYS A 289 13.85 3.84 -12.19
C CYS A 289 13.03 5.13 -12.17
N ALA A 290 12.14 5.29 -11.19
CA ALA A 290 11.30 6.49 -11.09
C ALA A 290 12.12 7.78 -10.92
N GLY A 291 13.14 7.77 -10.07
CA GLY A 291 14.04 8.90 -9.85
C GLY A 291 14.84 9.26 -11.10
N ALA A 292 15.43 8.26 -11.76
CA ALA A 292 16.22 8.45 -12.98
C ALA A 292 15.35 9.02 -14.12
N LEU A 293 14.12 8.53 -14.28
CA LEU A 293 13.15 9.04 -15.27
C LEU A 293 12.65 10.46 -14.99
N MET A 294 12.73 10.91 -13.74
CA MET A 294 12.50 12.31 -13.36
C MET A 294 13.76 13.19 -13.46
N GLY A 295 14.86 12.65 -14.01
CA GLY A 295 16.10 13.39 -14.21
C GLY A 295 17.00 13.49 -12.97
N CYS A 296 16.76 12.69 -11.93
CA CYS A 296 17.65 12.66 -10.77
C CYS A 296 19.00 12.02 -11.16
N ILE A 297 20.10 12.72 -10.89
CA ILE A 297 21.45 12.20 -11.15
C ILE A 297 21.82 11.07 -10.15
N PRO A 298 22.69 10.12 -10.55
CA PRO A 298 23.07 8.97 -9.73
C PRO A 298 23.47 9.29 -8.30
N GLU A 299 24.25 10.36 -8.09
CA GLU A 299 24.75 10.75 -6.77
C GLU A 299 23.63 11.15 -5.81
N LYS A 300 22.55 11.75 -6.32
CA LYS A 300 21.39 12.16 -5.52
C LYS A 300 20.52 10.97 -5.17
N ILE A 301 20.31 10.06 -6.13
CA ILE A 301 19.59 8.80 -5.90
C ILE A 301 20.34 7.97 -4.84
N ARG A 302 21.65 7.76 -5.01
CA ARG A 302 22.51 7.04 -4.05
C ARG A 302 22.40 7.62 -2.65
N LYS A 303 22.54 8.95 -2.52
CA LYS A 303 22.45 9.63 -1.23
C LYS A 303 21.10 9.40 -0.56
N ALA A 304 19.99 9.55 -1.29
CA ALA A 304 18.65 9.34 -0.74
C ALA A 304 18.44 7.89 -0.28
N VAL A 305 18.85 6.91 -1.10
CA VAL A 305 18.74 5.48 -0.74
C VAL A 305 19.56 5.16 0.50
N HIS A 306 20.79 5.67 0.59
CA HIS A 306 21.68 5.45 1.74
C HIS A 306 21.13 6.04 3.04
N GLN A 307 20.44 7.19 2.97
CA GLN A 307 19.85 7.86 4.13
C GLN A 307 18.44 7.36 4.49
N PHE A 308 17.85 6.52 3.64
CA PHE A 308 16.49 6.05 3.80
C PHE A 308 16.34 5.15 5.03
N LYS A 309 15.37 5.47 5.88
CA LYS A 309 15.04 4.66 7.06
C LYS A 309 13.90 3.72 6.73
N ALA A 310 13.97 2.50 7.27
CA ALA A 310 12.88 1.54 7.16
C ALA A 310 11.57 2.15 7.69
N VAL A 311 10.48 1.92 6.96
CA VAL A 311 9.14 2.36 7.38
C VAL A 311 8.68 1.50 8.56
N GLU A 312 8.03 2.12 9.54
CA GLU A 312 7.50 1.39 10.70
C GLU A 312 6.62 0.20 10.29
N HIS A 313 6.69 -0.87 11.08
CA HIS A 313 5.90 -2.10 10.92
C HIS A 313 6.20 -2.92 9.65
N ARG A 314 7.35 -2.69 9.00
CA ARG A 314 7.87 -3.46 7.86
C ARG A 314 9.21 -4.09 8.21
N LEU A 315 9.18 -5.35 8.66
CA LEU A 315 10.35 -6.04 9.25
C LEU A 315 11.16 -5.14 10.21
N GLU A 316 10.45 -4.38 11.02
CA GLU A 316 11.02 -3.39 11.94
C GLU A 316 11.64 -4.12 13.13
N PHE A 317 12.95 -4.00 13.32
CA PHE A 317 13.61 -4.49 14.53
C PHE A 317 13.19 -3.64 15.73
N ILE A 318 12.66 -4.30 16.76
CA ILE A 318 12.13 -3.62 17.95
C ILE A 318 13.15 -3.63 19.10
N ALA A 319 13.58 -4.82 19.52
CA ALA A 319 14.50 -5.00 20.63
C ALA A 319 15.04 -6.44 20.67
N THR A 320 16.14 -6.61 21.40
CA THR A 320 16.60 -7.91 21.88
C THR A 320 16.22 -8.04 23.36
N VAL A 321 15.46 -9.08 23.72
CA VAL A 321 15.07 -9.36 25.11
C VAL A 321 15.52 -10.77 25.46
N ASN A 322 16.36 -10.91 26.50
CA ASN A 322 16.95 -12.19 26.91
C ASN A 322 17.66 -12.96 25.76
N GLY A 323 18.30 -12.21 24.86
CA GLY A 323 18.98 -12.77 23.68
C GLY A 323 18.05 -13.14 22.52
N VAL A 324 16.74 -12.85 22.60
CA VAL A 324 15.75 -13.08 21.54
C VAL A 324 15.46 -11.79 20.80
N ASP A 325 15.55 -11.78 19.48
CA ASP A 325 15.25 -10.61 18.66
C ASP A 325 13.76 -10.54 18.29
N TYR A 326 13.15 -9.36 18.43
CA TYR A 326 11.74 -9.14 18.11
C TYR A 326 11.59 -8.26 16.86
N TYR A 327 10.88 -8.77 15.86
CA TYR A 327 10.62 -8.07 14.60
C TYR A 327 9.11 -7.85 14.41
N ASN A 328 8.77 -6.59 14.15
CA ASN A 328 7.42 -6.16 13.83
C ASN A 328 7.24 -6.02 12.33
N ASP A 329 6.51 -6.96 11.74
CA ASP A 329 6.08 -6.92 10.34
C ASP A 329 4.54 -6.95 10.26
N SER A 330 3.87 -6.18 11.13
CA SER A 330 2.41 -6.10 11.17
C SER A 330 1.79 -5.71 9.81
N LYS A 331 2.56 -5.09 8.91
CA LYS A 331 2.13 -4.76 7.54
C LYS A 331 2.07 -5.98 6.60
N ALA A 332 2.58 -7.15 6.97
CA ALA A 332 2.40 -8.39 6.24
C ALA A 332 0.94 -8.90 6.33
N THR A 333 0.05 -8.21 5.64
CA THR A 333 -1.40 -8.45 5.65
C THR A 333 -1.89 -9.44 4.59
N ASN A 334 -0.98 -10.11 3.89
CA ASN A 334 -1.24 -11.16 2.90
C ASN A 334 -0.12 -12.21 2.97
N VAL A 335 -0.38 -13.39 2.39
CA VAL A 335 0.51 -14.55 2.49
C VAL A 335 1.87 -14.30 1.85
N ASP A 336 1.92 -13.64 0.70
CA ASP A 336 3.16 -13.29 0.00
C ASP A 336 4.08 -12.38 0.84
N ALA A 337 3.52 -11.40 1.55
CA ALA A 337 4.30 -10.57 2.46
C ALA A 337 4.94 -11.38 3.59
N THR A 338 4.21 -12.35 4.16
CA THR A 338 4.77 -13.26 5.18
C THR A 338 5.84 -14.18 4.60
N ILE A 339 5.70 -14.64 3.34
CA ILE A 339 6.76 -15.39 2.63
C ILE A 339 8.05 -14.57 2.60
N LYS A 340 7.97 -13.30 2.14
CA LYS A 340 9.13 -12.39 2.08
C LYS A 340 9.73 -12.10 3.46
N ALA A 341 8.90 -12.04 4.49
CA ALA A 341 9.36 -11.91 5.88
C ALA A 341 10.17 -13.14 6.33
N LEU A 342 9.67 -14.34 6.08
CA LEU A 342 10.35 -15.60 6.43
C LEU A 342 11.67 -15.78 5.66
N GLU A 343 11.71 -15.41 4.38
CA GLU A 343 12.93 -15.46 3.56
C GLU A 343 14.04 -14.52 4.07
N SER A 344 13.69 -13.50 4.85
CA SER A 344 14.66 -12.52 5.38
C SER A 344 15.48 -13.03 6.57
N PHE A 345 15.15 -14.21 7.11
CA PHE A 345 15.86 -14.81 8.24
C PHE A 345 16.26 -16.26 7.93
N PRO A 346 17.43 -16.74 8.38
CA PRO A 346 17.90 -18.08 8.05
C PRO A 346 17.05 -19.19 8.70
N ALA A 347 16.76 -19.10 10.00
CA ALA A 347 15.97 -20.08 10.77
C ALA A 347 15.60 -19.53 12.17
N ASN A 348 15.13 -20.42 13.07
CA ASN A 348 14.85 -20.17 14.50
C ASN A 348 13.71 -19.18 14.79
N ILE A 349 12.67 -19.20 13.96
CA ILE A 349 11.58 -18.22 14.03
C ILE A 349 10.41 -18.74 14.90
N HIS A 350 9.95 -17.90 15.81
CA HIS A 350 8.67 -17.96 16.49
C HIS A 350 7.70 -17.03 15.74
N LEU A 351 6.83 -17.60 14.91
CA LEU A 351 6.00 -16.87 13.97
C LEU A 351 4.61 -16.61 14.54
N ILE A 352 4.13 -15.36 14.49
CA ILE A 352 2.75 -15.01 14.83
C ILE A 352 1.94 -14.84 13.54
N LEU A 353 0.90 -15.66 13.38
CA LEU A 353 -0.02 -15.67 12.23
C LEU A 353 -1.45 -15.35 12.66
N GLY A 354 -2.22 -14.69 11.78
CA GLY A 354 -3.67 -14.56 11.93
C GLY A 354 -4.20 -13.14 12.01
N GLY A 355 -5.52 -13.04 12.12
CA GLY A 355 -6.32 -11.84 11.91
C GLY A 355 -7.54 -12.12 11.00
N LYS A 356 -7.98 -11.13 10.25
CA LYS A 356 -9.05 -11.26 9.24
C LYS A 356 -8.51 -11.80 7.92
N ASP A 357 -8.99 -12.98 7.51
CA ASP A 357 -8.71 -13.59 6.21
C ASP A 357 -9.36 -12.80 5.07
N LYS A 358 -8.71 -12.81 3.90
CA LYS A 358 -9.14 -12.20 2.63
C LYS A 358 -9.32 -13.26 1.51
N GLY A 359 -9.59 -14.50 1.89
CA GLY A 359 -9.70 -15.63 0.96
C GLY A 359 -8.34 -16.23 0.57
N SER A 360 -7.35 -16.17 1.46
CA SER A 360 -5.97 -16.60 1.16
C SER A 360 -5.82 -18.12 1.22
N ASP A 361 -4.86 -18.66 0.49
CA ASP A 361 -4.36 -20.02 0.67
C ASP A 361 -3.08 -19.97 1.52
N TYR A 362 -3.13 -20.54 2.73
CA TYR A 362 -1.98 -20.57 3.64
C TYR A 362 -1.07 -21.78 3.42
N THR A 363 -1.48 -22.76 2.60
CA THR A 363 -0.68 -23.99 2.37
C THR A 363 0.67 -23.69 1.72
N VAL A 364 0.77 -22.59 0.97
CA VAL A 364 2.00 -22.11 0.33
C VAL A 364 3.10 -21.72 1.33
N LEU A 365 2.77 -21.49 2.61
CA LEU A 365 3.74 -21.19 3.65
C LEU A 365 4.48 -22.43 4.17
N ASN A 366 3.96 -23.64 3.89
CA ASN A 366 4.39 -24.87 4.54
C ASN A 366 5.88 -25.20 4.35
N ASP A 367 6.42 -24.97 3.16
CA ASP A 367 7.81 -25.32 2.87
C ASP A 367 8.79 -24.41 3.63
N LEU A 368 8.52 -23.09 3.65
CA LEU A 368 9.32 -22.13 4.43
C LEU A 368 9.18 -22.36 5.94
N ILE A 369 7.98 -22.69 6.39
CA ILE A 369 7.72 -23.01 7.81
C ILE A 369 8.57 -24.19 8.27
N ARG A 370 8.60 -25.30 7.51
CA ARG A 370 9.43 -26.47 7.84
C ARG A 370 10.92 -26.14 7.91
N GLN A 371 11.39 -25.23 7.07
CA GLN A 371 12.80 -24.87 6.99
C GLN A 371 13.24 -23.90 8.10
N ARG A 372 12.36 -22.98 8.51
CA ARG A 372 12.78 -21.78 9.26
C ARG A 372 12.07 -21.57 10.60
N VAL A 373 10.89 -22.14 10.79
CA VAL A 373 10.00 -21.82 11.91
C VAL A 373 10.02 -22.93 12.96
N LYS A 374 10.28 -22.54 14.22
CA LYS A 374 10.20 -23.43 15.38
C LYS A 374 8.77 -23.64 15.85
N ARG A 375 8.02 -22.52 15.97
CA ARG A 375 6.66 -22.49 16.52
C ARG A 375 5.81 -21.44 15.84
N ILE A 376 4.52 -21.73 15.73
CA ILE A 376 3.52 -20.81 15.18
C ILE A 376 2.50 -20.48 16.27
N TYR A 377 2.19 -19.20 16.42
CA TYR A 377 1.18 -18.68 17.34
C TYR A 377 0.04 -18.08 16.52
N THR A 378 -1.13 -18.70 16.56
CA THR A 378 -2.30 -18.26 15.78
C THR A 378 -3.19 -17.32 16.58
N ILE A 379 -3.59 -16.21 15.97
CA ILE A 379 -4.45 -15.18 16.56
C ILE A 379 -5.63 -14.87 15.65
N GLY A 380 -6.68 -14.28 16.22
CA GLY A 380 -7.78 -13.69 15.44
C GLY A 380 -8.65 -14.69 14.68
N ALA A 381 -9.53 -14.15 13.83
CA ALA A 381 -10.62 -14.88 13.19
C ALA A 381 -10.15 -15.99 12.22
N ALA A 382 -8.98 -15.83 11.60
CA ALA A 382 -8.42 -16.79 10.66
C ALA A 382 -7.71 -17.98 11.32
N ALA A 383 -7.57 -18.01 12.66
CA ALA A 383 -6.78 -19.01 13.37
C ALA A 383 -7.15 -20.45 12.97
N ALA A 384 -8.44 -20.81 13.01
CA ALA A 384 -8.89 -22.17 12.67
C ALA A 384 -8.56 -22.57 11.22
N LYS A 385 -8.72 -21.64 10.27
CA LYS A 385 -8.36 -21.89 8.86
C LYS A 385 -6.85 -22.10 8.71
N ILE A 386 -6.04 -21.24 9.34
CA ILE A 386 -4.58 -21.34 9.33
C ILE A 386 -4.14 -22.68 9.93
N GLU A 387 -4.69 -23.07 11.08
CA GLU A 387 -4.39 -24.35 11.75
C GLU A 387 -4.74 -25.57 10.90
N SER A 388 -5.78 -25.48 10.07
CA SER A 388 -6.17 -26.56 9.16
C SER A 388 -5.24 -26.70 7.94
N GLN A 389 -4.61 -25.60 7.48
CA GLN A 389 -3.83 -25.56 6.24
C GLN A 389 -2.32 -25.59 6.47
N VAL A 390 -1.86 -24.98 7.56
CA VAL A 390 -0.45 -24.80 7.86
C VAL A 390 0.10 -25.98 8.64
N LYS A 391 1.24 -26.51 8.18
CA LYS A 391 1.93 -27.67 8.74
C LYS A 391 3.44 -27.41 8.78
N GLY A 392 4.15 -28.21 9.58
CA GLY A 392 5.62 -28.23 9.57
C GLY A 392 6.29 -27.57 10.76
N ALA A 393 5.53 -26.97 11.67
CA ALA A 393 6.01 -26.48 12.97
C ALA A 393 4.95 -26.73 14.04
N GLU A 394 5.36 -26.70 15.31
CA GLU A 394 4.43 -26.80 16.44
C GLU A 394 3.46 -25.61 16.45
N MET A 395 2.17 -25.90 16.53
CA MET A 395 1.08 -24.93 16.45
C MET A 395 0.56 -24.60 17.86
N VAL A 396 0.39 -23.32 18.15
CA VAL A 396 -0.11 -22.83 19.44
C VAL A 396 -1.26 -21.85 19.20
N HIS A 397 -2.48 -22.28 19.50
CA HIS A 397 -3.65 -21.40 19.50
C HIS A 397 -3.48 -20.33 20.58
N ALA A 398 -3.33 -19.07 20.18
CA ALA A 398 -3.04 -17.96 21.08
C ALA A 398 -4.21 -16.99 21.25
N GLU A 399 -5.18 -16.98 20.33
CA GLU A 399 -6.36 -16.10 20.29
C GLU A 399 -6.02 -14.62 20.07
N THR A 400 -5.14 -14.05 20.90
CA THR A 400 -4.76 -12.63 20.91
C THR A 400 -3.26 -12.43 20.77
N LEU A 401 -2.86 -11.23 20.33
CA LEU A 401 -1.46 -10.85 20.17
C LEU A 401 -0.68 -10.89 21.49
N GLU A 402 -1.31 -10.45 22.59
CA GLU A 402 -0.76 -10.49 23.94
C GLU A 402 -0.42 -11.92 24.36
N ASN A 403 -1.35 -12.85 24.14
CA ASN A 403 -1.14 -14.24 24.46
C ASN A 403 -0.07 -14.88 23.58
N ALA A 404 -0.04 -14.54 22.29
CA ALA A 404 0.99 -15.03 21.37
C ALA A 404 2.39 -14.60 21.84
N LEU A 405 2.57 -13.31 22.16
CA LEU A 405 3.84 -12.78 22.65
C LEU A 405 4.24 -13.37 24.00
N ARG A 406 3.30 -13.51 24.94
CA ARG A 406 3.58 -14.15 26.24
C ARG A 406 4.04 -15.60 26.08
N LYS A 407 3.36 -16.38 25.23
CA LYS A 407 3.71 -17.79 24.96
C LYS A 407 5.03 -17.91 24.19
N ALA A 408 5.30 -17.00 23.24
CA ALA A 408 6.57 -16.92 22.53
C ALA A 408 7.72 -16.62 23.47
N HIS A 409 7.60 -15.57 24.29
CA HIS A 409 8.61 -15.16 25.27
C HIS A 409 8.95 -16.26 26.28
N ALA A 410 7.96 -17.03 26.73
CA ALA A 410 8.16 -18.12 27.68
C ALA A 410 8.94 -19.32 27.10
N THR A 411 9.13 -19.39 25.78
CA THR A 411 9.65 -20.59 25.11
C THR A 411 10.80 -20.33 24.15
N ALA A 412 10.93 -19.12 23.62
CA ALA A 412 12.05 -18.67 22.82
C ALA A 412 13.33 -18.64 23.66
N ARG A 413 14.47 -18.93 23.02
CA ARG A 413 15.79 -18.97 23.65
C ARG A 413 16.73 -17.97 22.99
N SER A 414 17.82 -17.63 23.66
CA SER A 414 18.87 -16.77 23.09
C SER A 414 19.28 -17.23 21.69
N GLY A 415 19.31 -16.31 20.72
CA GLY A 415 19.53 -16.58 19.30
C GLY A 415 18.25 -16.83 18.47
N ASP A 416 17.08 -16.91 19.11
CA ASP A 416 15.79 -17.04 18.42
C ASP A 416 15.24 -15.68 17.98
N ILE A 417 14.28 -15.74 17.06
CA ILE A 417 13.57 -14.58 16.52
C ILE A 417 12.07 -14.72 16.81
N VAL A 418 11.44 -13.68 17.35
CA VAL A 418 9.97 -13.56 17.42
C VAL A 418 9.52 -12.61 16.32
N LEU A 419 8.74 -13.13 15.37
CA LEU A 419 8.31 -12.41 14.18
C LEU A 419 6.78 -12.28 14.15
N LEU A 420 6.29 -11.03 14.18
CA LEU A 420 4.90 -10.74 13.81
C LEU A 420 4.83 -10.55 12.29
N ALA A 421 4.42 -11.58 11.54
CA ALA A 421 4.18 -11.51 10.10
C ALA A 421 2.84 -12.21 9.77
N PRO A 422 1.69 -11.57 10.02
CA PRO A 422 0.42 -12.25 10.29
C PRO A 422 -0.27 -12.90 9.10
N ALA A 423 0.14 -12.61 7.86
CA ALA A 423 -0.51 -13.00 6.62
C ALA A 423 -1.99 -12.56 6.46
N CYS A 424 -2.51 -11.76 7.40
CA CYS A 424 -3.92 -11.40 7.50
C CYS A 424 -4.10 -9.91 7.77
N ALA A 425 -5.24 -9.37 7.34
CA ALA A 425 -5.69 -8.04 7.75
C ALA A 425 -5.96 -8.02 9.27
N SER A 426 -5.97 -6.84 9.87
CA SER A 426 -6.05 -6.69 11.34
C SER A 426 -7.46 -6.38 11.87
N PHE A 427 -8.44 -6.20 10.99
CA PHE A 427 -9.72 -5.54 11.29
C PHE A 427 -10.67 -6.36 12.17
N ASP A 428 -10.35 -7.62 12.47
CA ASP A 428 -11.08 -8.46 13.41
C ASP A 428 -10.79 -8.10 14.87
N GLN A 429 -9.56 -7.66 15.18
CA GLN A 429 -9.12 -7.38 16.55
C GLN A 429 -8.54 -5.97 16.74
N PHE A 430 -8.23 -5.25 15.66
CA PHE A 430 -7.56 -3.96 15.69
C PHE A 430 -8.14 -2.97 14.70
N LYS A 431 -8.02 -1.67 15.00
CA LYS A 431 -8.44 -0.57 14.12
C LYS A 431 -7.67 -0.54 12.79
N SER A 432 -6.40 -0.93 12.79
CA SER A 432 -5.53 -0.96 11.62
C SER A 432 -4.28 -1.81 11.88
N TYR A 433 -3.45 -2.04 10.86
CA TYR A 433 -2.19 -2.77 11.04
C TYR A 433 -1.19 -1.95 11.86
N GLU A 434 -1.25 -0.62 11.80
CA GLU A 434 -0.46 0.29 12.64
C GLU A 434 -0.87 0.13 14.11
N HIS A 435 -2.17 0.06 14.39
CA HIS A 435 -2.65 -0.21 15.75
C HIS A 435 -2.12 -1.56 16.28
N ARG A 436 -2.16 -2.61 15.45
CA ARG A 436 -1.59 -3.93 15.79
C ARG A 436 -0.07 -3.88 15.99
N GLY A 437 0.66 -3.18 15.13
CA GLY A 437 2.11 -3.04 15.20
C GLY A 437 2.56 -2.22 16.41
N LYS A 438 1.87 -1.12 16.72
CA LYS A 438 2.09 -0.34 17.93
C LYS A 438 1.85 -1.19 19.18
N ARG A 439 0.77 -1.98 19.18
CA ARG A 439 0.47 -2.89 20.28
C ARG A 439 1.57 -3.94 20.48
N PHE A 440 2.11 -4.50 19.40
CA PHE A 440 3.28 -5.38 19.46
C PHE A 440 4.48 -4.69 20.13
N LYS A 441 4.81 -3.46 19.71
CA LYS A 441 5.92 -2.66 20.28
C LYS A 441 5.74 -2.42 21.78
N GLU A 442 4.54 -2.03 22.20
CA GLU A 442 4.20 -1.80 23.61
C GLU A 442 4.39 -3.08 24.45
N ILE A 443 3.92 -4.23 23.96
CA ILE A 443 4.05 -5.50 24.68
C ILE A 443 5.52 -5.91 24.75
N VAL A 444 6.28 -5.82 23.64
CA VAL A 444 7.71 -6.17 23.64
C VAL A 444 8.51 -5.29 24.60
N ALA A 445 8.23 -3.98 24.64
CA ALA A 445 8.84 -3.08 25.60
C ALA A 445 8.57 -3.50 27.05
N SER A 446 7.36 -3.99 27.36
CA SER A 446 7.03 -4.48 28.70
C SER A 446 7.73 -5.79 29.10
N LEU A 447 8.19 -6.60 28.12
CA LEU A 447 8.94 -7.84 28.39
C LEU A 447 10.38 -7.58 28.82
N GLY A 448 10.95 -6.43 28.44
CA GLY A 448 12.31 -6.02 28.78
C GLY A 448 12.44 -5.23 30.09
N ALA A 449 11.33 -4.81 30.70
CA ALA A 449 11.36 -4.10 31.97
C ALA A 449 11.71 -5.08 33.12
N PRO A 450 12.61 -4.72 34.05
CA PRO A 450 12.84 -5.52 35.25
C PRO A 450 11.51 -5.65 36.01
N LYS A 451 11.18 -6.87 36.45
CA LYS A 451 10.05 -7.06 37.38
C LYS A 451 10.39 -6.38 38.69
N GLU A 452 9.61 -5.38 39.09
CA GLU A 452 9.64 -4.82 40.44
C GLU A 452 9.24 -5.85 41.50
#